data_AF-A0A7V2MD50-F1
#
_entry.id   AF-A0A7V2MD50-F1
#
_cell.length_a   1.000
_cell.length_b   1.000
_cell.length_c   1.000
_cell.angle_alpha   90.00
_cell.angle_beta   90.00
_cell.angle_gamma   90.00
#
_symmetry.space_group_name_H-M   'P 1'
#
loop_
_entity.id
_entity.type
_entity.pdbx_description
1 polymer ?
#
loop_
_entity_poly.entity_id
_entity_poly.type
_entity_poly.pdbx_seq_one_letter_code
_entity_poly.pdbx_strand_id
1 'polypeptide(L)'
;MFQHSESLERRTLLAAIPINPQGRFITQFQFPFPTPRIELNDRRELTLVGTPGNDKIRVRVVQTGGANRILFTVNRDQRSVLLRNVAKLTIVGDYGFDGDIVGNDEILCDDPLGLLANRRVFIYGDNPDDPQFTGDDTLVGTPARDRIFGGPGNDSILGADGNDIITGDSGNDSIFGGPGNDSILGGDVEAGQIGNNYILGEDGSDTITGGSFEDTILGGLGNDSLNGLFGNDTIQGNEGNDTIFGGTDDDLIYGLDGDDNIFGDNFLAPSAMTTPDGHGNDTIFGGRGNDSIWGEGGNDDLRGEDGSDTLLGHFGVDRLDGGRGNDYLNGHEERDAVRGGPGRDRFNLIDRDQGQTDFKLGEDNPDFLPAQATFGSEQGPIEI
;
A
#
# COMPACT_ATOMS: atom_id res chain seq x y z
N MET A 1 51.17 22.53 33.05
CA MET A 1 50.30 23.00 34.16
C MET A 1 49.13 23.73 33.51
N PHE A 2 47.99 23.02 33.38
CA PHE A 2 46.61 23.47 33.11
C PHE A 2 46.31 24.27 31.82
N GLN A 3 45.13 24.25 31.20
CA GLN A 3 43.99 23.33 31.02
C GLN A 3 42.99 24.10 30.09
N HIS A 4 42.14 23.36 29.39
CA HIS A 4 40.89 23.75 28.71
C HIS A 4 40.22 25.11 28.98
N SER A 5 39.62 25.67 27.92
CA SER A 5 38.16 25.93 27.84
C SER A 5 37.80 26.25 26.38
N GLU A 6 37.28 25.30 25.59
CA GLU A 6 35.84 25.18 25.33
C GLU A 6 35.01 26.42 25.71
N SER A 7 34.63 27.21 24.70
CA SER A 7 33.36 27.93 24.72
C SER A 7 32.69 27.81 23.36
N LEU A 8 31.94 26.72 23.19
CA LEU A 8 30.75 26.71 22.36
C LEU A 8 29.83 27.86 22.83
N GLU A 9 29.92 29.04 22.20
CA GLU A 9 28.82 29.99 22.25
C GLU A 9 27.82 29.63 21.16
N ARG A 10 26.80 28.89 21.59
CA ARG A 10 25.47 28.82 20.99
C ARG A 10 25.04 30.21 20.51
N ARG A 11 25.07 30.46 19.21
CA ARG A 11 24.31 31.55 18.59
C ARG A 11 23.16 30.95 17.80
N THR A 12 22.11 30.58 18.52
CA THR A 12 20.77 30.39 17.95
C THR A 12 20.30 31.76 17.47
N LEU A 13 20.63 32.12 16.23
CA LEU A 13 20.06 33.30 15.59
C LEU A 13 18.65 32.93 15.14
N LEU A 14 17.67 33.12 16.03
CA LEU A 14 16.25 33.23 15.68
C LEU A 14 16.07 34.47 14.79
N ALA A 15 16.45 34.35 13.51
CA ALA A 15 15.99 35.27 12.49
C ALA A 15 14.52 34.92 12.22
N ALA A 16 13.61 35.51 12.99
CA ALA A 16 12.22 35.60 12.58
C ALA A 16 12.21 36.31 11.22
N ILE A 17 11.70 35.66 10.18
CA ILE A 17 11.46 36.33 8.90
C ILE A 17 10.48 37.47 9.20
N PRO A 18 10.86 38.75 9.05
CA PRO A 18 9.95 39.86 9.33
C PRO A 18 8.90 39.91 8.23
N ILE A 19 7.75 39.30 8.49
CA ILE A 19 6.60 39.34 7.58
C ILE A 19 5.94 40.71 7.71
N ASN A 20 5.86 41.47 6.61
CA ASN A 20 5.09 42.70 6.60
C ASN A 20 3.59 42.38 6.87
N PRO A 21 2.80 43.31 7.43
CA PRO A 21 1.38 43.07 7.74
C PRO A 21 0.49 42.72 6.53
N GLN A 22 1.03 42.80 5.31
CA GLN A 22 0.33 42.65 4.03
C GLN A 22 0.59 41.30 3.36
N GLY A 23 1.41 40.43 3.96
CA GLY A 23 1.63 39.05 3.50
C GLY A 23 2.31 38.92 2.14
N ARG A 24 2.99 39.98 1.66
CA ARG A 24 3.64 39.98 0.35
C ARG A 24 5.16 39.90 0.51
N PHE A 25 5.76 38.78 0.11
CA PHE A 25 7.18 38.73 -0.22
C PHE A 25 7.54 37.54 -1.11
N ILE A 26 8.18 37.81 -2.24
CA ILE A 26 9.03 36.87 -2.98
C ILE A 26 10.46 37.21 -2.55
N THR A 27 11.09 36.36 -1.74
CA THR A 27 12.56 36.36 -1.66
C THR A 27 13.02 35.01 -2.11
N GLN A 28 13.39 34.95 -3.39
CA GLN A 28 14.31 33.95 -3.88
C GLN A 28 15.66 34.27 -3.20
N PHE A 29 15.99 33.57 -2.11
CA PHE A 29 17.34 33.62 -1.60
C PHE A 29 18.21 32.81 -2.57
N GLN A 30 18.71 33.48 -3.61
CA GLN A 30 19.76 32.93 -4.46
C GLN A 30 21.07 33.09 -3.70
N PHE A 31 21.29 32.21 -2.72
CA PHE A 31 22.59 32.08 -2.10
C PHE A 31 23.57 31.46 -3.10
N PRO A 32 24.87 31.78 -3.02
CA PRO A 32 25.87 30.99 -3.72
C PRO A 32 25.83 29.56 -3.15
N PHE A 33 25.73 28.58 -4.05
CA PHE A 33 25.63 27.15 -3.78
C PHE A 33 26.54 26.63 -2.65
N PRO A 34 26.13 25.60 -1.88
CA PRO A 34 24.78 25.02 -1.76
C PRO A 34 24.11 25.48 -0.46
N THR A 35 22.89 26.02 -0.56
CA THR A 35 22.08 26.38 0.63
C THR A 35 20.62 26.03 0.39
N PRO A 36 19.87 25.66 1.43
CA PRO A 36 18.46 25.36 1.31
C PRO A 36 17.64 26.56 0.83
N ARG A 37 16.60 26.30 0.05
CA ARG A 37 15.69 27.32 -0.51
C ARG A 37 14.36 27.29 0.23
N ILE A 38 13.91 28.48 0.66
CA ILE A 38 12.64 28.67 1.37
C ILE A 38 11.85 29.76 0.65
N GLU A 39 10.64 29.42 0.21
CA GLU A 39 9.77 30.35 -0.49
C GLU A 39 8.37 30.37 0.10
N LEU A 40 7.83 31.56 0.35
CA LEU A 40 6.43 31.75 0.70
C LEU A 40 5.81 32.67 -0.35
N ASN A 41 4.88 32.15 -1.17
CA ASN A 41 4.31 32.93 -2.27
C ASN A 41 3.04 33.72 -1.86
N ASP A 42 2.55 34.57 -2.77
CA ASP A 42 1.33 35.39 -2.57
C ASP A 42 0.05 34.53 -2.36
N ARG A 43 0.10 33.22 -2.67
CA ARG A 43 -0.97 32.25 -2.42
C ARG A 43 -0.85 31.56 -1.05
N ARG A 44 0.09 31.99 -0.19
CA ARG A 44 0.37 31.38 1.13
C ARG A 44 0.90 29.95 1.02
N GLU A 45 1.59 29.62 -0.06
CA GLU A 45 2.24 28.32 -0.22
C GLU A 45 3.69 28.45 0.23
N LEU A 46 4.06 27.67 1.24
CA LEU A 46 5.40 27.60 1.79
C LEU A 46 6.11 26.38 1.19
N THR A 47 7.18 26.61 0.45
CA THR A 47 8.04 25.56 -0.10
C THR A 47 9.39 25.58 0.61
N LEU A 48 9.78 24.42 1.13
CA LEU A 48 11.10 24.13 1.67
C LEU A 48 11.78 23.16 0.71
N VAL A 49 12.99 23.49 0.31
CA VAL A 49 13.81 22.67 -0.58
C VAL A 49 15.16 22.52 0.08
N GLY A 50 15.66 21.29 0.17
CA GLY A 50 16.98 20.97 0.66
C GLY A 50 18.10 21.46 -0.23
N THR A 51 19.26 20.86 -0.04
CA THR A 51 20.50 21.03 -0.81
C THR A 51 20.77 19.76 -1.62
N PRO A 52 21.81 19.72 -2.47
CA PRO A 52 22.24 18.45 -3.04
C PRO A 52 22.84 17.52 -1.98
N GLY A 53 22.34 16.27 -1.92
CA GLY A 53 22.80 15.18 -1.06
C GLY A 53 22.16 15.18 0.33
N ASN A 54 22.39 14.11 1.08
CA ASN A 54 21.67 13.76 2.32
C ASN A 54 21.33 14.94 3.26
N ASP A 55 20.06 15.30 3.27
CA ASP A 55 19.47 16.34 4.07
C ASP A 55 18.70 15.81 5.28
N LYS A 56 18.73 16.59 6.35
CA LYS A 56 17.85 16.39 7.51
C LYS A 56 16.89 17.56 7.60
N ILE A 57 15.67 17.38 7.12
CA ILE A 57 14.63 18.39 7.14
C ILE A 57 13.64 18.07 8.25
N ARG A 58 13.58 18.94 9.26
CA ARG A 58 12.60 18.84 10.35
C ARG A 58 11.66 20.02 10.30
N VAL A 59 10.39 19.75 10.06
CA VAL A 59 9.31 20.71 10.21
C VAL A 59 8.58 20.41 11.51
N ARG A 60 8.33 21.44 12.32
CA ARG A 60 7.62 21.32 13.60
C ARG A 60 6.67 22.45 13.84
N VAL A 61 5.41 22.17 14.14
CA VAL A 61 4.46 23.19 14.56
C VAL A 61 4.64 23.47 16.06
N VAL A 62 4.90 24.74 16.39
CA VAL A 62 5.17 25.18 17.76
C VAL A 62 4.40 26.45 18.11
N GLN A 63 4.16 26.67 19.40
CA GLN A 63 3.71 27.95 19.91
C GLN A 63 4.89 28.72 20.48
N THR A 64 5.15 29.93 19.97
CA THR A 64 6.25 30.78 20.46
C THR A 64 5.74 32.20 20.66
N GLY A 65 5.85 32.70 21.90
CA GLY A 65 5.35 34.03 22.25
C GLY A 65 3.85 34.21 22.01
N GLY A 66 3.06 33.15 22.21
CA GLY A 66 1.60 33.16 22.01
C GLY A 66 1.12 33.06 20.56
N ALA A 67 2.04 32.96 19.58
CA ALA A 67 1.69 32.77 18.18
C ALA A 67 2.07 31.36 17.69
N ASN A 68 1.19 30.75 16.90
CA ASN A 68 1.44 29.47 16.25
C ASN A 68 2.38 29.68 15.06
N ARG A 69 3.45 28.89 15.02
CA ARG A 69 4.52 28.98 14.03
C ARG A 69 4.85 27.60 13.50
N ILE A 70 5.27 27.56 12.24
CA ILE A 70 6.01 26.43 11.69
C ILE A 70 7.49 26.74 11.93
N LEU A 71 8.15 25.90 12.73
CA LEU A 71 9.58 25.84 12.88
C LEU A 71 10.12 24.88 11.82
N PHE A 72 11.19 25.24 11.13
CA PHE A 72 11.83 24.33 10.20
C PHE A 72 13.34 24.39 10.39
N THR A 73 13.95 23.22 10.31
CA THR A 73 15.39 23.00 10.43
C THR A 73 15.82 22.22 9.21
N VAL A 74 16.78 22.74 8.44
CA VAL A 74 17.46 21.96 7.40
C VAL A 74 18.90 21.80 7.84
N ASN A 75 19.32 20.56 8.07
CA ASN A 75 20.61 20.17 8.63
C ASN A 75 20.89 20.81 10.01
N ARG A 76 21.35 22.05 10.03
CA ARG A 76 21.65 22.82 11.26
C ARG A 76 20.98 24.19 11.32
N ASP A 77 20.41 24.65 10.21
CA ASP A 77 19.85 25.99 10.09
C ASP A 77 18.37 25.99 10.42
N GLN A 78 18.03 26.69 11.51
CA GLN A 78 16.67 26.79 12.01
C GLN A 78 16.04 28.14 11.67
N ARG A 79 14.79 28.10 11.22
CA ARG A 79 13.97 29.26 10.84
C ARG A 79 12.51 29.04 11.27
N SER A 80 11.68 30.09 11.20
CA SER A 80 10.24 29.95 11.50
C SER A 80 9.35 30.92 10.70
N VAL A 81 8.14 30.48 10.38
CA VAL A 81 7.08 31.24 9.68
C VAL A 81 5.79 31.20 10.51
N LEU A 82 5.01 32.29 10.49
CA LEU A 82 3.70 32.33 11.15
C LEU A 82 2.70 31.41 10.44
N LEU A 83 2.08 30.49 11.17
CA LEU A 83 1.23 29.45 10.59
C LEU A 83 -0.01 30.01 9.85
N ARG A 84 -0.60 31.11 10.33
CA ARG A 84 -1.75 31.77 9.68
C ARG A 84 -1.48 32.25 8.25
N ASN A 85 -0.22 32.31 7.85
CA ASN A 85 0.22 32.72 6.52
C ASN A 85 0.55 31.52 5.61
N VAL A 86 0.26 30.30 6.04
CA VAL A 86 0.53 29.07 5.28
C VAL A 86 -0.80 28.37 5.02
N ALA A 87 -1.10 28.08 3.76
CA ALA A 87 -2.26 27.34 3.28
C ALA A 87 -1.86 25.98 2.65
N LYS A 88 -0.64 25.92 2.10
CA LYS A 88 0.01 24.70 1.61
C LYS A 88 1.45 24.68 2.11
N LEU A 89 1.91 23.53 2.56
CA LEU A 89 3.31 23.25 2.88
C LEU A 89 3.83 22.24 1.86
N THR A 90 4.97 22.52 1.25
CA THR A 90 5.70 21.58 0.40
C THR A 90 7.11 21.46 0.93
N ILE A 91 7.56 20.22 1.12
CA ILE A 91 8.91 19.88 1.53
C ILE A 91 9.47 18.99 0.44
N VAL A 92 10.65 19.33 -0.06
CA VAL A 92 11.42 18.54 -1.00
C VAL A 92 12.79 18.34 -0.37
N GLY A 93 13.26 17.10 -0.31
CA GLY A 93 14.62 16.75 0.10
C GLY A 93 15.62 17.32 -0.89
N ASP A 94 16.06 16.52 -1.85
CA ASP A 94 17.13 16.89 -2.77
C ASP A 94 16.72 17.91 -3.86
N TYR A 95 17.63 18.84 -4.17
CA TYR A 95 17.51 19.77 -5.30
C TYR A 95 18.87 20.25 -5.81
N GLY A 96 19.26 19.92 -7.05
CA GLY A 96 20.57 20.25 -7.62
C GLY A 96 20.65 20.34 -9.14
N PHE A 97 21.79 20.79 -9.67
CA PHE A 97 22.11 20.86 -11.11
C PHE A 97 23.49 20.26 -11.44
N ASP A 98 24.19 19.62 -10.49
CA ASP A 98 25.56 19.12 -10.70
C ASP A 98 25.88 17.78 -10.00
N GLY A 99 25.52 16.67 -10.65
CA GLY A 99 26.38 15.47 -10.70
C GLY A 99 26.60 14.62 -9.44
N ASP A 100 26.17 15.05 -8.25
CA ASP A 100 25.82 14.13 -7.16
C ASP A 100 24.30 13.96 -7.22
N ILE A 101 23.90 12.77 -7.65
CA ILE A 101 22.55 12.40 -8.10
C ILE A 101 21.90 11.42 -7.10
N VAL A 102 22.52 11.27 -5.92
CA VAL A 102 22.07 10.36 -4.85
C VAL A 102 22.09 11.08 -3.50
N GLY A 103 20.94 11.21 -2.85
CA GLY A 103 20.82 11.79 -1.52
C GLY A 103 19.78 11.06 -0.68
N ASN A 104 20.21 10.47 0.43
CA ASN A 104 19.30 9.81 1.36
C ASN A 104 18.84 10.83 2.42
N ASP A 105 17.60 11.25 2.33
CA ASP A 105 17.01 12.35 3.08
C ASP A 105 16.18 11.88 4.28
N GLU A 106 16.24 12.64 5.37
CA GLU A 106 15.40 12.44 6.56
C GLU A 106 14.44 13.63 6.67
N ILE A 107 13.19 13.44 6.25
CA ILE A 107 12.13 14.44 6.33
C ILE A 107 11.13 14.05 7.42
N LEU A 108 11.09 14.87 8.48
CA LEU A 108 10.18 14.69 9.61
C LEU A 108 9.27 15.89 9.77
N CYS A 109 7.96 15.68 9.63
CA CYS A 109 6.95 16.71 9.82
C CYS A 109 6.13 16.49 11.10
N ASP A 110 6.47 17.16 12.19
CA ASP A 110 5.77 17.05 13.48
C ASP A 110 4.73 18.18 13.66
N ASP A 111 3.44 17.84 13.79
CA ASP A 111 2.37 18.77 14.13
C ASP A 111 1.65 18.38 15.43
N PRO A 112 2.29 18.54 16.59
CA PRO A 112 1.73 18.10 17.87
C PRO A 112 0.56 18.97 18.33
N LEU A 113 0.25 20.04 17.60
CA LEU A 113 -0.86 20.95 17.88
C LEU A 113 -2.05 20.70 16.95
N GLY A 114 -1.96 19.78 15.98
CA GLY A 114 -3.00 19.46 15.01
C GLY A 114 -3.43 20.66 14.16
N LEU A 115 -2.53 21.63 13.96
CA LEU A 115 -2.86 22.86 13.27
C LEU A 115 -2.69 22.76 11.75
N LEU A 116 -2.05 21.72 11.22
CA LEU A 116 -1.93 21.42 9.79
C LEU A 116 -3.13 20.65 9.24
N ALA A 117 -4.04 20.16 10.09
CA ALA A 117 -5.25 19.38 9.72
C ALA A 117 -6.13 19.97 8.59
N ASN A 118 -6.06 21.28 8.33
CA ASN A 118 -6.82 21.96 7.27
C ASN A 118 -5.93 22.54 6.16
N ARG A 119 -4.69 22.08 6.06
CA ARG A 119 -3.70 22.51 5.06
C ARG A 119 -3.38 21.32 4.18
N ARG A 120 -2.90 21.63 2.97
CA ARG A 120 -2.31 20.59 2.13
C ARG A 120 -0.82 20.50 2.48
N VAL A 121 -0.37 19.34 2.91
CA VAL A 121 1.04 19.05 3.10
C VAL A 121 1.48 18.14 1.95
N PHE A 122 2.62 18.48 1.36
CA PHE A 122 3.26 17.66 0.34
C PHE A 122 4.68 17.40 0.82
N ILE A 123 5.08 16.14 0.83
CA ILE A 123 6.41 15.68 1.19
C ILE A 123 6.93 14.91 -0.01
N TYR A 124 8.10 15.31 -0.48
CA TYR A 124 8.82 14.62 -1.54
C TYR A 124 10.20 14.28 -0.97
N GLY A 125 10.59 13.01 -1.02
CA GLY A 125 11.97 12.59 -0.79
C GLY A 125 12.86 13.24 -1.83
N ASP A 126 12.62 12.89 -3.09
CA ASP A 126 13.31 13.47 -4.24
C ASP A 126 12.55 14.59 -4.97
N ASN A 127 13.25 15.36 -5.80
CA ASN A 127 12.63 16.38 -6.63
C ASN A 127 11.76 15.76 -7.75
N PRO A 128 10.42 15.95 -7.74
CA PRO A 128 9.52 15.32 -8.71
C PRO A 128 9.68 15.83 -10.15
N ASP A 129 10.37 16.97 -10.34
CA ASP A 129 10.60 17.56 -11.66
C ASP A 129 11.87 17.00 -12.34
N ASP A 130 12.69 16.19 -11.66
CA ASP A 130 13.93 15.64 -12.23
C ASP A 130 14.18 14.18 -11.75
N PRO A 131 13.79 13.18 -12.55
CA PRO A 131 13.85 11.76 -12.19
C PRO A 131 15.26 11.17 -12.15
N GLN A 132 16.30 12.01 -12.27
CA GLN A 132 17.69 11.58 -12.09
C GLN A 132 18.12 11.63 -10.62
N PHE A 133 17.40 12.37 -9.77
CA PHE A 133 17.62 12.31 -8.33
C PHE A 133 17.03 11.01 -7.79
N THR A 134 17.82 10.34 -6.98
CA THR A 134 17.56 9.03 -6.41
C THR A 134 18.02 9.08 -4.96
N GLY A 135 17.45 8.27 -4.07
CA GLY A 135 17.80 8.31 -2.65
C GLY A 135 17.01 7.27 -1.87
N ASP A 136 17.63 6.64 -0.89
CA ASP A 136 16.85 5.87 0.09
C ASP A 136 16.41 6.83 1.20
N ASP A 137 15.16 7.29 1.16
CA ASP A 137 14.64 8.35 2.01
C ASP A 137 13.89 7.84 3.23
N THR A 138 13.79 8.70 4.25
CA THR A 138 12.95 8.49 5.44
C THR A 138 11.98 9.64 5.56
N LEU A 139 10.71 9.37 5.29
CA LEU A 139 9.64 10.36 5.22
C LEU A 139 8.61 10.10 6.31
N VAL A 140 8.32 11.12 7.11
CA VAL A 140 7.28 11.06 8.14
C VAL A 140 6.32 12.23 7.96
N GLY A 141 5.07 11.86 7.67
CA GLY A 141 3.91 12.73 7.60
C GLY A 141 3.51 13.30 8.96
N THR A 142 2.34 13.91 8.96
CA THR A 142 1.71 14.63 10.05
C THR A 142 0.39 13.94 10.42
N PRO A 143 -0.21 14.26 11.57
CA PRO A 143 -1.56 13.78 11.89
C PRO A 143 -2.71 14.37 11.02
N ALA A 144 -2.40 14.85 9.82
CA ALA A 144 -3.32 15.46 8.88
C ALA A 144 -3.24 14.72 7.55
N ARG A 145 -4.23 14.95 6.69
CA ARG A 145 -4.18 14.44 5.32
C ARG A 145 -2.97 14.98 4.55
N ASP A 146 -2.07 14.07 4.23
CA ASP A 146 -0.81 14.32 3.56
C ASP A 146 -0.75 13.74 2.15
N ARG A 147 0.24 14.20 1.40
CA ARG A 147 0.62 13.63 0.10
C ARG A 147 2.12 13.40 0.13
N ILE A 148 2.52 12.15 0.16
CA ILE A 148 3.91 11.75 0.35
C ILE A 148 4.36 10.98 -0.88
N PHE A 149 5.53 11.36 -1.40
CA PHE A 149 6.17 10.73 -2.55
C PHE A 149 7.58 10.38 -2.11
N GLY A 150 7.92 9.10 -2.13
CA GLY A 150 9.27 8.58 -1.88
C GLY A 150 10.21 9.08 -2.96
N GLY A 151 10.01 8.54 -4.15
CA GLY A 151 10.84 8.83 -5.31
C GLY A 151 11.66 7.60 -5.68
N PRO A 152 12.69 7.74 -6.52
CA PRO A 152 13.52 6.60 -6.85
C PRO A 152 14.46 6.21 -5.70
N GLY A 153 14.31 5.01 -5.15
CA GLY A 153 15.20 4.44 -4.14
C GLY A 153 14.42 3.51 -3.20
N ASN A 154 15.07 3.01 -2.15
CA ASN A 154 14.36 2.19 -1.16
C ASN A 154 13.92 3.09 0.00
N ASP A 155 12.67 3.51 -0.01
CA ASP A 155 12.17 4.51 0.91
C ASP A 155 11.52 3.91 2.15
N SER A 156 11.56 4.65 3.26
CA SER A 156 10.83 4.37 4.47
C SER A 156 9.83 5.49 4.73
N ILE A 157 8.55 5.19 4.54
CA ILE A 157 7.47 6.18 4.57
C ILE A 157 6.48 5.86 5.69
N LEU A 158 6.17 6.85 6.51
CA LEU A 158 5.11 6.80 7.52
C LEU A 158 4.12 7.95 7.29
N GLY A 159 2.87 7.64 6.93
CA GLY A 159 1.78 8.62 6.76
C GLY A 159 1.40 9.29 8.08
N ALA A 160 1.29 8.47 9.13
CA ALA A 160 0.77 8.83 10.46
C ALA A 160 -0.77 8.92 10.47
N ASP A 161 -1.38 9.66 11.40
CA ASP A 161 -2.84 9.78 11.39
C ASP A 161 -3.27 10.62 10.17
N GLY A 162 -4.29 10.23 9.41
CA GLY A 162 -4.63 10.97 8.21
C GLY A 162 -5.53 10.20 7.27
N ASN A 163 -5.78 10.78 6.10
CA ASN A 163 -6.36 10.03 4.99
C ASN A 163 -5.44 10.32 3.82
N ASP A 164 -4.30 9.66 3.85
CA ASP A 164 -3.10 10.05 3.14
C ASP A 164 -3.10 9.52 1.71
N ILE A 165 -2.26 10.14 0.89
CA ILE A 165 -1.94 9.62 -0.43
C ILE A 165 -0.44 9.40 -0.43
N ILE A 166 -0.02 8.15 -0.54
CA ILE A 166 1.38 7.75 -0.47
C ILE A 166 1.78 7.04 -1.76
N THR A 167 2.93 7.39 -2.29
CA THR A 167 3.55 6.72 -3.44
C THR A 167 5.02 6.46 -3.11
N GLY A 168 5.44 5.19 -3.17
CA GLY A 168 6.85 4.81 -3.01
C GLY A 168 7.68 5.13 -4.26
N ASP A 169 7.11 4.90 -5.45
CA ASP A 169 7.73 5.01 -6.78
C ASP A 169 8.63 3.79 -7.11
N SER A 170 9.95 3.92 -7.19
CA SER A 170 10.80 2.84 -7.71
C SER A 170 11.81 2.38 -6.67
N GLY A 171 11.81 1.11 -6.32
CA GLY A 171 12.74 0.52 -5.35
C GLY A 171 11.96 -0.32 -4.35
N ASN A 172 12.66 -0.88 -3.35
CA ASN A 172 11.99 -1.69 -2.33
C ASN A 172 11.52 -0.80 -1.19
N ASP A 173 10.28 -0.35 -1.25
CA ASP A 173 9.75 0.63 -0.30
C ASP A 173 9.14 -0.04 0.93
N SER A 174 9.26 0.62 2.08
CA SER A 174 8.60 0.25 3.32
C SER A 174 7.63 1.35 3.71
N ILE A 175 6.34 1.10 3.48
CA ILE A 175 5.27 2.08 3.60
C ILE A 175 4.31 1.69 4.72
N PHE A 176 4.06 2.63 5.62
CA PHE A 176 3.07 2.53 6.70
C PHE A 176 2.06 3.67 6.51
N GLY A 177 0.80 3.33 6.24
CA GLY A 177 -0.30 4.31 6.11
C GLY A 177 -0.52 5.02 7.44
N GLY A 178 -0.89 4.23 8.45
CA GLY A 178 -1.22 4.72 9.78
C GLY A 178 -2.73 4.82 9.96
N PRO A 179 -3.21 5.52 10.99
CA PRO A 179 -4.66 5.59 11.21
C PRO A 179 -5.40 6.51 10.23
N GLY A 180 -6.40 5.96 9.56
CA GLY A 180 -7.42 6.58 8.74
C GLY A 180 -7.46 5.95 7.35
N ASN A 181 -8.24 6.51 6.42
CA ASN A 181 -8.44 5.83 5.13
C ASN A 181 -7.42 6.33 4.10
N ASP A 182 -6.43 5.50 3.83
CA ASP A 182 -5.27 5.83 3.02
C ASP A 182 -5.37 5.29 1.60
N SER A 183 -4.63 5.93 0.69
CA SER A 183 -4.44 5.50 -0.68
C SER A 183 -2.95 5.34 -0.94
N ILE A 184 -2.51 4.10 -1.06
CA ILE A 184 -1.10 3.72 -1.12
C ILE A 184 -0.80 3.04 -2.46
N LEU A 185 0.22 3.53 -3.13
CA LEU A 185 0.84 2.88 -4.28
C LEU A 185 2.28 2.55 -3.90
N GLY A 186 2.60 1.26 -3.77
CA GLY A 186 3.93 0.77 -3.42
C GLY A 186 4.96 1.22 -4.44
N GLY A 187 4.76 0.82 -5.70
CA GLY A 187 5.56 1.30 -6.80
C GLY A 187 4.80 1.53 -8.09
N ASP A 188 5.54 1.90 -9.13
CA ASP A 188 4.95 2.23 -10.42
C ASP A 188 4.31 1.02 -11.10
N VAL A 189 3.18 1.27 -11.77
CA VAL A 189 2.40 0.25 -12.49
C VAL A 189 2.94 -0.04 -13.91
N GLU A 190 4.04 0.62 -14.30
CA GLU A 190 4.67 0.44 -15.61
C GLU A 190 5.78 -0.61 -15.56
N ALA A 191 5.67 -1.62 -16.44
CA ALA A 191 6.65 -2.70 -16.55
C ALA A 191 8.08 -2.17 -16.73
N GLY A 192 8.95 -2.46 -15.78
CA GLY A 192 10.40 -2.17 -15.84
C GLY A 192 10.98 -1.43 -14.64
N GLN A 193 10.14 -1.00 -13.68
CA GLN A 193 10.60 -0.49 -12.39
C GLN A 193 10.66 -1.61 -11.36
N ILE A 194 11.75 -1.66 -10.59
CA ILE A 194 12.14 -2.81 -9.76
C ILE A 194 11.82 -2.48 -8.30
N GLY A 195 11.10 -3.34 -7.60
CA GLY A 195 10.85 -3.12 -6.18
C GLY A 195 9.96 -4.17 -5.55
N ASN A 196 10.45 -4.87 -4.53
CA ASN A 196 9.64 -5.71 -3.65
C ASN A 196 9.22 -4.85 -2.46
N ASN A 197 7.97 -4.40 -2.42
CA ASN A 197 7.50 -3.45 -1.43
C ASN A 197 6.95 -4.16 -0.19
N TYR A 198 7.09 -3.50 0.96
CA TYR A 198 6.39 -3.87 2.18
C TYR A 198 5.41 -2.75 2.53
N ILE A 199 4.12 -3.05 2.49
CA ILE A 199 3.06 -2.06 2.69
C ILE A 199 2.13 -2.53 3.82
N LEU A 200 1.90 -1.64 4.79
CA LEU A 200 0.93 -1.83 5.86
C LEU A 200 -0.04 -0.63 5.89
N GLY A 201 -1.33 -0.88 5.68
CA GLY A 201 -2.39 0.13 5.80
C GLY A 201 -2.57 0.64 7.23
N GLU A 202 -2.63 -0.30 8.18
CA GLU A 202 -2.95 -0.09 9.60
C GLU A 202 -4.45 0.08 9.86
N ASP A 203 -4.92 1.16 10.50
CA ASP A 203 -6.33 1.30 10.89
C ASP A 203 -7.06 2.11 9.82
N GLY A 204 -7.99 1.58 9.05
CA GLY A 204 -8.58 2.33 7.96
C GLY A 204 -9.48 1.50 7.04
N SER A 205 -10.16 2.17 6.11
CA SER A 205 -10.57 1.47 4.89
C SER A 205 -9.65 1.94 3.78
N ASP A 206 -8.61 1.17 3.54
CA ASP A 206 -7.47 1.55 2.72
C ASP A 206 -7.62 1.06 1.29
N THR A 207 -6.93 1.74 0.38
CA THR A 207 -6.77 1.29 -1.00
C THR A 207 -5.28 1.15 -1.27
N ILE A 208 -4.82 -0.08 -1.42
CA ILE A 208 -3.40 -0.42 -1.54
C ILE A 208 -3.16 -1.14 -2.86
N THR A 209 -2.12 -0.71 -3.56
CA THR A 209 -1.60 -1.37 -4.76
C THR A 209 -0.11 -1.61 -4.58
N GLY A 210 0.33 -2.87 -4.74
CA GLY A 210 1.73 -3.29 -4.61
C GLY A 210 2.59 -2.65 -5.69
N GLY A 211 2.39 -3.07 -6.95
CA GLY A 211 3.14 -2.53 -8.07
C GLY A 211 3.57 -3.62 -9.04
N SER A 212 4.86 -3.73 -9.29
CA SER A 212 5.42 -4.88 -10.01
C SER A 212 6.38 -5.59 -9.08
N PHE A 213 6.67 -6.86 -9.35
CA PHE A 213 7.55 -7.73 -8.54
C PHE A 213 6.87 -8.24 -7.26
N GLU A 214 7.64 -8.84 -6.35
CA GLU A 214 7.06 -9.57 -5.21
C GLU A 214 6.79 -8.60 -4.05
N ASP A 215 5.54 -8.23 -3.86
CA ASP A 215 5.10 -7.31 -2.82
C ASP A 215 4.54 -8.05 -1.59
N THR A 216 4.66 -7.42 -0.44
CA THR A 216 4.00 -7.85 0.81
C THR A 216 3.03 -6.77 1.25
N ILE A 217 1.74 -7.07 1.20
CA ILE A 217 0.65 -6.14 1.49
C ILE A 217 -0.14 -6.63 2.70
N LEU A 218 -0.30 -5.77 3.69
CA LEU A 218 -1.15 -5.99 4.85
C LEU A 218 -2.17 -4.84 4.92
N GLY A 219 -3.46 -5.15 4.80
CA GLY A 219 -4.56 -4.18 4.92
C GLY A 219 -4.62 -3.60 6.33
N GLY A 220 -5.08 -4.41 7.28
CA GLY A 220 -5.05 -4.05 8.70
C GLY A 220 -6.44 -4.10 9.33
N LEU A 221 -6.88 -3.03 9.98
CA LEU A 221 -8.22 -2.96 10.54
C LEU A 221 -9.14 -2.15 9.63
N GLY A 222 -10.23 -2.74 9.18
CA GLY A 222 -11.29 -2.11 8.40
C GLY A 222 -11.42 -2.75 7.03
N ASN A 223 -12.34 -2.22 6.22
CA ASN A 223 -12.65 -2.86 4.94
C ASN A 223 -11.72 -2.31 3.86
N ASP A 224 -10.76 -3.12 3.43
CA ASP A 224 -9.67 -2.71 2.55
C ASP A 224 -9.88 -3.16 1.11
N SER A 225 -9.21 -2.46 0.19
CA SER A 225 -9.11 -2.81 -1.23
C SER A 225 -7.64 -3.01 -1.58
N LEU A 226 -7.22 -4.26 -1.76
CA LEU A 226 -5.83 -4.67 -1.94
C LEU A 226 -5.62 -5.24 -3.36
N ASN A 227 -4.52 -4.86 -4.02
CA ASN A 227 -4.16 -5.36 -5.34
C ASN A 227 -2.64 -5.56 -5.43
N GLY A 228 -2.17 -6.79 -5.61
CA GLY A 228 -0.74 -7.10 -5.78
C GLY A 228 -0.19 -6.62 -7.12
N LEU A 229 -0.99 -6.82 -8.19
CA LEU A 229 -0.73 -6.53 -9.61
C LEU A 229 0.14 -7.54 -10.33
N PHE A 230 1.47 -7.40 -10.35
CA PHE A 230 2.35 -8.30 -11.09
C PHE A 230 3.41 -8.87 -10.18
N GLY A 231 3.66 -10.17 -10.25
CA GLY A 231 4.68 -10.84 -9.45
C GLY A 231 4.05 -11.72 -8.39
N ASN A 232 4.88 -12.49 -7.68
CA ASN A 232 4.39 -13.42 -6.67
C ASN A 232 4.17 -12.66 -5.36
N ASP A 233 2.95 -12.23 -5.09
CA ASP A 233 2.62 -11.37 -3.98
C ASP A 233 2.20 -12.13 -2.73
N THR A 234 2.41 -11.52 -1.56
CA THR A 234 1.83 -11.97 -0.29
C THR A 234 0.87 -10.92 0.22
N ILE A 235 -0.42 -11.23 0.27
CA ILE A 235 -1.47 -10.29 0.65
C ILE A 235 -2.24 -10.79 1.87
N GLN A 236 -2.45 -9.91 2.85
CA GLN A 236 -3.27 -10.16 4.04
C GLN A 236 -4.32 -9.08 4.21
N GLY A 237 -5.60 -9.45 4.16
CA GLY A 237 -6.74 -8.55 4.47
C GLY A 237 -6.70 -8.09 5.93
N ASN A 238 -6.64 -9.06 6.84
CA ASN A 238 -6.69 -8.90 8.31
C ASN A 238 -8.12 -8.77 8.84
N GLU A 239 -8.48 -7.71 9.56
CA GLU A 239 -9.82 -7.58 10.15
C GLU A 239 -10.69 -6.67 9.29
N GLY A 240 -11.83 -7.15 8.81
CA GLY A 240 -12.74 -6.34 8.00
C GLY A 240 -13.25 -7.13 6.81
N ASN A 241 -14.22 -6.58 6.07
CA ASN A 241 -14.70 -7.24 4.85
C ASN A 241 -13.92 -6.67 3.67
N ASP A 242 -12.93 -7.42 3.21
CA ASP A 242 -11.93 -6.95 2.27
C ASP A 242 -12.27 -7.31 0.83
N THR A 243 -11.64 -6.59 -0.10
CA THR A 243 -11.59 -6.94 -1.51
C THR A 243 -10.13 -7.09 -1.92
N ILE A 244 -9.74 -8.29 -2.29
CA ILE A 244 -8.34 -8.64 -2.57
C ILE A 244 -8.23 -9.18 -3.99
N PHE A 245 -7.28 -8.63 -4.74
CA PHE A 245 -6.83 -9.16 -6.03
C PHE A 245 -5.35 -9.54 -5.88
N GLY A 246 -5.00 -10.80 -6.11
CA GLY A 246 -3.60 -11.24 -6.16
C GLY A 246 -2.89 -10.52 -7.28
N GLY A 247 -3.23 -10.82 -8.53
CA GLY A 247 -2.66 -10.12 -9.66
C GLY A 247 -2.40 -11.01 -10.84
N THR A 248 -1.13 -11.23 -11.14
CA THR A 248 -0.61 -12.17 -12.13
C THR A 248 0.58 -12.87 -11.48
N ASP A 249 0.88 -14.10 -11.90
CA ASP A 249 1.89 -14.96 -11.27
C ASP A 249 1.39 -15.54 -9.93
N ASP A 250 2.20 -16.36 -9.26
CA ASP A 250 1.71 -17.21 -8.16
C ASP A 250 1.58 -16.41 -6.84
N ASP A 251 0.35 -16.19 -6.38
CA ASP A 251 0.07 -15.37 -5.19
C ASP A 251 -0.25 -16.19 -3.92
N LEU A 252 0.05 -15.59 -2.76
CA LEU A 252 -0.31 -16.10 -1.45
C LEU A 252 -1.23 -15.11 -0.72
N ILE A 253 -2.51 -15.47 -0.59
CA ILE A 253 -3.53 -14.57 -0.08
C ILE A 253 -4.20 -15.13 1.19
N TYR A 254 -4.34 -14.26 2.20
CA TYR A 254 -5.11 -14.52 3.41
C TYR A 254 -6.17 -13.43 3.61
N GLY A 255 -7.45 -13.78 3.58
CA GLY A 255 -8.55 -12.86 3.98
C GLY A 255 -8.50 -12.55 5.47
N LEU A 256 -8.43 -13.60 6.29
CA LEU A 256 -8.41 -13.59 7.75
C LEU A 256 -9.80 -13.37 8.38
N ASP A 257 -10.09 -12.27 9.06
CA ASP A 257 -11.36 -12.09 9.79
C ASP A 257 -12.29 -11.16 9.00
N GLY A 258 -13.36 -11.67 8.39
CA GLY A 258 -14.19 -10.85 7.50
C GLY A 258 -15.14 -11.68 6.64
N ASP A 259 -16.16 -11.04 6.04
CA ASP A 259 -16.78 -11.64 4.84
C ASP A 259 -16.05 -11.07 3.61
N ASP A 260 -15.04 -11.78 3.10
CA ASP A 260 -14.09 -11.27 2.10
C ASP A 260 -14.48 -11.60 0.65
N ASN A 261 -14.01 -10.77 -0.28
CA ASN A 261 -14.03 -11.06 -1.72
C ASN A 261 -12.60 -11.18 -2.23
N ILE A 262 -12.17 -12.39 -2.58
CA ILE A 262 -10.79 -12.69 -2.93
C ILE A 262 -10.71 -13.26 -4.34
N PHE A 263 -9.94 -12.61 -5.18
CA PHE A 263 -9.65 -13.03 -6.55
C PHE A 263 -8.16 -13.35 -6.64
N GLY A 264 -7.82 -14.56 -7.09
CA GLY A 264 -6.44 -14.95 -7.39
C GLY A 264 -5.83 -14.01 -8.40
N ASP A 265 -6.48 -13.86 -9.56
CA ASP A 265 -6.04 -12.93 -10.59
C ASP A 265 -6.85 -11.63 -10.72
N ASN A 266 -6.30 -10.69 -11.49
CA ASN A 266 -6.95 -9.42 -11.81
C ASN A 266 -7.94 -9.55 -13.00
N PHE A 267 -9.22 -9.24 -12.78
CA PHE A 267 -10.26 -9.23 -13.84
C PHE A 267 -10.00 -8.25 -15.01
N LEU A 268 -9.02 -7.34 -14.85
CA LEU A 268 -8.78 -6.19 -15.74
C LEU A 268 -8.04 -6.51 -17.04
N ALA A 269 -7.65 -7.77 -17.28
CA ALA A 269 -7.16 -8.19 -18.59
C ALA A 269 -8.15 -9.11 -19.34
N PRO A 270 -9.20 -8.56 -19.98
CA PRO A 270 -10.02 -9.31 -20.94
C PRO A 270 -9.21 -9.92 -22.10
N SER A 271 -7.97 -9.45 -22.32
CA SER A 271 -7.03 -10.06 -23.26
C SER A 271 -6.21 -11.21 -22.68
N ALA A 272 -6.08 -11.30 -21.34
CA ALA A 272 -5.41 -12.42 -20.64
C ALA A 272 -6.31 -13.65 -20.51
N MET A 273 -7.64 -13.52 -20.66
CA MET A 273 -8.57 -14.65 -20.74
C MET A 273 -8.25 -15.69 -21.85
N THR A 274 -7.24 -15.46 -22.70
CA THR A 274 -6.84 -16.40 -23.77
C THR A 274 -5.33 -16.62 -23.90
N THR A 275 -4.51 -16.06 -23.02
CA THR A 275 -3.06 -16.31 -23.02
C THR A 275 -2.61 -16.87 -21.66
N PRO A 276 -2.04 -18.08 -21.60
CA PRO A 276 -1.53 -18.72 -20.38
C PRO A 276 -0.40 -17.98 -19.64
N ASP A 277 -0.08 -16.75 -20.02
CA ASP A 277 1.24 -16.15 -19.76
C ASP A 277 1.18 -15.07 -18.65
N GLY A 278 0.13 -15.05 -17.83
CA GLY A 278 0.01 -14.11 -16.71
C GLY A 278 -1.10 -14.45 -15.72
N HIS A 279 -1.51 -15.71 -15.62
CA HIS A 279 -2.34 -16.19 -14.51
C HIS A 279 -1.45 -16.99 -13.56
N GLY A 280 -1.74 -16.93 -12.27
CA GLY A 280 -1.00 -17.58 -11.19
C GLY A 280 -1.29 -19.06 -11.01
N ASN A 281 -0.69 -19.66 -9.99
CA ASN A 281 -1.21 -20.84 -9.30
C ASN A 281 -1.31 -20.43 -7.84
N ASP A 282 -2.49 -19.97 -7.45
CA ASP A 282 -2.64 -19.18 -6.24
C ASP A 282 -2.92 -20.07 -5.03
N THR A 283 -2.47 -19.61 -3.86
CA THR A 283 -2.86 -20.22 -2.59
C THR A 283 -3.68 -19.21 -1.79
N ILE A 284 -4.96 -19.50 -1.62
CA ILE A 284 -5.93 -18.57 -1.04
C ILE A 284 -6.58 -19.18 0.20
N PHE A 285 -6.53 -18.45 1.32
CA PHE A 285 -7.22 -18.76 2.56
C PHE A 285 -8.24 -17.66 2.86
N GLY A 286 -9.53 -18.00 2.90
CA GLY A 286 -10.62 -17.10 3.30
C GLY A 286 -10.49 -16.68 4.75
N GLY A 287 -10.61 -17.64 5.67
CA GLY A 287 -10.39 -17.42 7.10
C GLY A 287 -11.69 -17.54 7.88
N ARG A 288 -12.03 -16.57 8.70
CA ARG A 288 -13.30 -16.51 9.43
C ARG A 288 -14.27 -15.58 8.72
N GLY A 289 -15.47 -16.08 8.48
CA GLY A 289 -16.57 -15.32 7.90
C GLY A 289 -17.01 -15.98 6.61
N ASN A 290 -17.93 -15.37 5.87
CA ASN A 290 -18.51 -16.00 4.68
C ASN A 290 -17.83 -15.42 3.44
N ASP A 291 -16.81 -16.12 2.99
CA ASP A 291 -15.91 -15.61 1.97
C ASP A 291 -16.38 -15.99 0.57
N SER A 292 -16.04 -15.15 -0.39
CA SER A 292 -16.18 -15.45 -1.81
C SER A 292 -14.80 -15.46 -2.45
N ILE A 293 -14.40 -16.63 -2.93
CA ILE A 293 -13.06 -16.91 -3.43
C ILE A 293 -13.14 -17.37 -4.89
N TRP A 294 -12.38 -16.72 -5.74
CA TRP A 294 -12.24 -17.02 -7.17
C TRP A 294 -10.77 -17.30 -7.47
N GLY A 295 -10.45 -18.51 -7.94
CA GLY A 295 -9.10 -18.85 -8.43
C GLY A 295 -8.78 -18.11 -9.73
N GLU A 296 -9.75 -18.06 -10.65
CA GLU A 296 -9.67 -17.45 -11.98
C GLU A 296 -8.87 -18.30 -12.98
N GLY A 297 -7.58 -18.05 -13.21
CA GLY A 297 -6.75 -18.90 -14.04
C GLY A 297 -5.61 -19.51 -13.24
N GLY A 298 -5.27 -20.76 -13.47
CA GLY A 298 -4.18 -21.36 -12.69
C GLY A 298 -4.47 -22.77 -12.25
N ASN A 299 -3.62 -23.31 -11.38
CA ASN A 299 -3.97 -24.52 -10.62
C ASN A 299 -3.96 -24.14 -9.15
N ASP A 300 -5.13 -23.76 -8.63
CA ASP A 300 -5.19 -23.01 -7.38
C ASP A 300 -5.47 -23.90 -6.16
N ASP A 301 -5.01 -23.51 -4.96
CA ASP A 301 -5.40 -24.11 -3.66
C ASP A 301 -6.27 -23.12 -2.89
N LEU A 302 -7.59 -23.30 -2.99
CA LEU A 302 -8.61 -22.45 -2.39
C LEU A 302 -9.16 -23.07 -1.10
N ARG A 303 -9.15 -22.30 -0.01
CA ARG A 303 -9.62 -22.77 1.30
C ARG A 303 -10.53 -21.73 1.96
N GLY A 304 -11.79 -22.09 2.20
CA GLY A 304 -12.76 -21.21 2.88
C GLY A 304 -12.46 -21.06 4.37
N GLU A 305 -12.12 -22.17 5.03
CA GLU A 305 -11.84 -22.26 6.48
C GLU A 305 -13.09 -22.22 7.38
N ASP A 306 -13.42 -21.14 8.08
CA ASP A 306 -14.53 -21.08 9.04
C ASP A 306 -15.65 -20.14 8.51
N GLY A 307 -16.74 -20.68 7.99
CA GLY A 307 -17.91 -19.89 7.59
C GLY A 307 -18.72 -20.56 6.49
N SER A 308 -19.60 -19.82 5.81
CA SER A 308 -20.38 -20.38 4.69
C SER A 308 -19.86 -19.80 3.39
N ASP A 309 -18.88 -20.47 2.82
CA ASP A 309 -18.01 -19.89 1.80
C ASP A 309 -18.47 -20.23 0.38
N THR A 310 -18.04 -19.43 -0.59
CA THR A 310 -18.22 -19.67 -2.02
C THR A 310 -16.85 -19.78 -2.66
N LEU A 311 -16.49 -20.97 -3.14
CA LEU A 311 -15.21 -21.24 -3.80
C LEU A 311 -15.44 -21.60 -5.27
N LEU A 312 -14.90 -20.79 -6.18
CA LEU A 312 -14.92 -21.03 -7.62
C LEU A 312 -13.49 -21.19 -8.14
N GLY A 313 -13.15 -22.38 -8.66
CA GLY A 313 -11.83 -22.66 -9.24
C GLY A 313 -11.58 -21.88 -10.53
N HIS A 314 -12.50 -22.04 -11.49
CA HIS A 314 -12.46 -21.46 -12.83
C HIS A 314 -11.62 -22.27 -13.83
N PHE A 315 -10.49 -21.75 -14.32
CA PHE A 315 -9.69 -22.43 -15.34
C PHE A 315 -8.47 -23.09 -14.72
N GLY A 316 -8.37 -24.41 -14.89
CA GLY A 316 -7.20 -25.21 -14.60
C GLY A 316 -7.49 -26.27 -13.55
N VAL A 317 -6.46 -26.89 -12.98
CA VAL A 317 -6.63 -28.06 -12.08
C VAL A 317 -6.57 -27.61 -10.63
N ASP A 318 -7.73 -27.37 -10.04
CA ASP A 318 -7.82 -26.70 -8.75
C ASP A 318 -8.00 -27.66 -7.58
N ARG A 319 -7.69 -27.17 -6.39
CA ARG A 319 -7.97 -27.79 -5.11
C ARG A 319 -8.86 -26.85 -4.30
N LEU A 320 -10.07 -27.30 -3.97
CA LEU A 320 -11.02 -26.53 -3.16
C LEU A 320 -11.31 -27.26 -1.85
N ASP A 321 -11.14 -26.60 -0.70
CA ASP A 321 -11.52 -27.09 0.63
C ASP A 321 -12.43 -26.06 1.32
N GLY A 322 -13.73 -26.34 1.44
CA GLY A 322 -14.71 -25.41 2.03
C GLY A 322 -14.43 -25.15 3.51
N GLY A 323 -14.06 -26.18 4.26
CA GLY A 323 -13.82 -26.07 5.69
C GLY A 323 -15.08 -26.28 6.50
N ARG A 324 -15.29 -25.50 7.56
CA ARG A 324 -16.44 -25.58 8.44
C ARG A 324 -17.53 -24.63 7.97
N GLY A 325 -18.72 -25.16 7.72
CA GLY A 325 -19.96 -24.41 7.56
C GLY A 325 -20.75 -24.93 6.38
N ASN A 326 -21.48 -24.08 5.67
CA ASN A 326 -22.34 -24.56 4.57
C ASN A 326 -21.88 -23.95 3.27
N ASP A 327 -20.99 -24.66 2.61
CA ASP A 327 -20.20 -24.06 1.54
C ASP A 327 -20.83 -24.30 0.18
N TYR A 328 -20.44 -23.47 -0.79
CA TYR A 328 -20.71 -23.68 -2.21
C TYR A 328 -19.39 -23.81 -2.95
N LEU A 329 -19.16 -24.96 -3.59
CA LEU A 329 -17.91 -25.25 -4.29
C LEU A 329 -18.19 -25.60 -5.76
N ASN A 330 -17.41 -25.00 -6.67
CA ASN A 330 -17.48 -25.25 -8.09
C ASN A 330 -16.08 -25.11 -8.72
N GLY A 331 -15.48 -26.22 -9.10
CA GLY A 331 -14.18 -26.22 -9.77
C GLY A 331 -14.22 -25.62 -11.18
N HIS A 332 -15.37 -25.67 -11.85
CA HIS A 332 -15.60 -25.25 -13.23
C HIS A 332 -14.98 -26.17 -14.31
N GLU A 333 -13.89 -25.77 -14.96
CA GLU A 333 -13.30 -26.50 -16.09
C GLU A 333 -12.17 -27.41 -15.61
N GLU A 334 -11.81 -28.42 -16.42
CA GLU A 334 -10.77 -29.40 -16.08
C GLU A 334 -11.12 -30.31 -14.89
N ARG A 335 -10.14 -30.88 -14.17
CA ARG A 335 -10.36 -31.96 -13.18
C ARG A 335 -9.91 -31.56 -11.79
N ASP A 336 -10.83 -31.04 -11.01
CA ASP A 336 -10.52 -30.48 -9.69
C ASP A 336 -10.54 -31.50 -8.55
N ALA A 337 -9.96 -31.10 -7.42
CA ALA A 337 -10.01 -31.80 -6.15
C ALA A 337 -10.85 -31.00 -5.15
N VAL A 338 -12.13 -31.37 -5.02
CA VAL A 338 -13.09 -30.63 -4.19
C VAL A 338 -13.43 -31.36 -2.89
N ARG A 339 -13.39 -30.65 -1.76
CA ARG A 339 -13.77 -31.11 -0.42
C ARG A 339 -14.64 -30.05 0.25
N GLY A 340 -15.84 -30.42 0.71
CA GLY A 340 -16.71 -29.52 1.47
C GLY A 340 -16.21 -29.32 2.89
N GLY A 341 -16.28 -30.37 3.72
CA GLY A 341 -15.81 -30.33 5.11
C GLY A 341 -16.99 -30.49 6.07
N PRO A 342 -16.88 -30.06 7.34
CA PRO A 342 -18.01 -30.11 8.26
C PRO A 342 -19.14 -29.14 7.89
N GLY A 343 -20.29 -29.68 7.50
CA GLY A 343 -21.57 -28.96 7.43
C GLY A 343 -22.40 -29.39 6.23
N ARG A 344 -23.23 -28.50 5.68
CA ARG A 344 -24.15 -28.83 4.56
C ARG A 344 -23.74 -28.14 3.28
N ASP A 345 -22.83 -28.79 2.58
CA ASP A 345 -22.18 -28.22 1.41
C ASP A 345 -22.99 -28.45 0.14
N ARG A 346 -22.80 -27.58 -0.84
CA ARG A 346 -23.35 -27.66 -2.18
C ARG A 346 -22.22 -27.68 -3.19
N PHE A 347 -22.31 -28.61 -4.13
CA PHE A 347 -21.33 -28.75 -5.21
C PHE A 347 -22.02 -28.52 -6.55
N ASN A 348 -21.45 -27.66 -7.39
CA ASN A 348 -21.82 -27.54 -8.79
C ASN A 348 -20.68 -28.12 -9.63
N LEU A 349 -20.84 -29.37 -10.08
CA LEU A 349 -19.78 -30.13 -10.74
C LEU A 349 -20.10 -30.32 -12.23
N ILE A 350 -20.65 -29.29 -12.88
CA ILE A 350 -20.96 -29.35 -14.31
C ILE A 350 -19.69 -29.01 -15.09
N ASP A 351 -18.88 -30.04 -15.31
CA ASP A 351 -17.80 -30.04 -16.28
C ASP A 351 -18.39 -29.79 -17.69
N ARG A 352 -17.92 -28.74 -18.38
CA ARG A 352 -18.32 -28.45 -19.77
C ARG A 352 -17.59 -29.33 -20.78
N ASP A 353 -16.61 -30.11 -20.35
CA ASP A 353 -15.77 -30.99 -21.15
C ASP A 353 -16.15 -32.48 -21.02
N GLN A 354 -17.26 -32.84 -21.67
CA GLN A 354 -17.52 -34.21 -22.16
C GLN A 354 -17.27 -35.39 -21.18
N GLY A 355 -17.67 -35.25 -19.93
CA GLY A 355 -17.93 -36.40 -19.05
C GLY A 355 -16.76 -36.87 -18.21
N GLN A 356 -15.89 -35.96 -17.76
CA GLN A 356 -15.04 -36.21 -16.61
C GLN A 356 -15.74 -35.62 -15.37
N THR A 357 -15.59 -36.28 -14.23
CA THR A 357 -16.17 -35.81 -12.98
C THR A 357 -15.04 -35.49 -12.02
N ASP A 358 -15.07 -34.29 -11.46
CA ASP A 358 -14.02 -33.67 -10.62
C ASP A 358 -13.97 -34.25 -9.20
N PHE A 359 -14.24 -35.56 -9.09
CA PHE A 359 -14.57 -36.16 -7.82
C PHE A 359 -13.62 -37.29 -7.44
N LYS A 360 -12.93 -37.07 -6.33
CA LYS A 360 -12.24 -38.10 -5.56
C LYS A 360 -12.81 -38.07 -4.14
N LEU A 361 -13.72 -39.00 -3.82
CA LEU A 361 -14.27 -39.17 -2.48
C LEU A 361 -13.14 -39.40 -1.47
N GLY A 362 -12.91 -38.44 -0.58
CA GLY A 362 -12.25 -38.67 0.70
C GLY A 362 -13.22 -39.35 1.67
N GLU A 363 -12.76 -40.31 2.46
CA GLU A 363 -13.57 -41.22 3.29
C GLU A 363 -14.40 -40.57 4.43
N ASP A 364 -14.47 -39.25 4.54
CA ASP A 364 -14.92 -38.56 5.76
C ASP A 364 -16.28 -37.84 5.68
N ASN A 365 -17.12 -38.10 4.66
CA ASN A 365 -18.46 -37.49 4.58
C ASN A 365 -19.61 -38.50 4.75
N PRO A 366 -20.00 -38.87 6.00
CA PRO A 366 -21.09 -39.82 6.26
C PRO A 366 -22.49 -39.28 5.93
N ASP A 367 -22.63 -37.98 5.64
CA ASP A 367 -23.90 -37.31 5.34
C ASP A 367 -24.08 -36.99 3.84
N PHE A 368 -23.19 -37.48 2.97
CA PHE A 368 -23.30 -37.33 1.53
C PHE A 368 -24.51 -38.10 0.99
N LEU A 369 -25.67 -37.42 0.94
CA LEU A 369 -26.85 -37.94 0.27
C LEU A 369 -26.69 -37.68 -1.23
N PRO A 370 -26.69 -38.71 -2.10
CA PRO A 370 -26.55 -38.56 -3.56
C PRO A 370 -27.68 -37.75 -4.22
N ALA A 371 -28.67 -37.28 -3.46
CA ALA A 371 -29.75 -36.40 -3.92
C ALA A 371 -29.39 -34.91 -3.96
N GLN A 372 -28.20 -34.50 -3.48
CA GLN A 372 -27.76 -33.09 -3.47
C GLN A 372 -26.72 -32.74 -4.54
N ALA A 373 -26.20 -33.73 -5.26
CA ALA A 373 -25.46 -33.50 -6.48
C ALA A 373 -26.46 -33.41 -7.64
N THR A 374 -26.54 -32.23 -8.26
CA THR A 374 -27.36 -32.05 -9.46
C THR A 374 -26.58 -32.61 -10.64
N PHE A 375 -26.58 -33.93 -10.80
CA PHE A 375 -25.99 -34.56 -11.98
C PHE A 375 -26.89 -34.26 -13.18
N GLY A 376 -26.42 -33.39 -14.06
CA GLY A 376 -27.07 -33.06 -15.32
C GLY A 376 -27.35 -34.33 -16.11
N SER A 377 -28.61 -34.52 -16.47
CA SER A 377 -29.08 -35.67 -17.21
C SER A 377 -28.47 -35.69 -18.62
N GLU A 378 -27.50 -36.57 -18.88
CA GLU A 378 -27.44 -37.37 -20.11
C GLU A 378 -26.37 -38.49 -20.04
N GLN A 379 -26.87 -39.73 -20.01
CA GLN A 379 -26.25 -41.01 -20.40
C GLN A 379 -25.29 -41.75 -19.44
N GLY A 380 -25.77 -42.93 -18.99
CA GLY A 380 -24.96 -44.11 -18.70
C GLY A 380 -24.82 -44.46 -17.21
N PRO A 381 -24.99 -45.73 -16.79
CA PRO A 381 -24.80 -46.12 -15.41
C PRO A 381 -23.31 -46.17 -15.07
N ILE A 382 -22.91 -45.57 -13.94
CA ILE A 382 -21.56 -45.74 -13.38
C ILE A 382 -21.68 -46.72 -12.21
N GLU A 383 -20.91 -47.81 -12.30
CA GLU A 383 -20.78 -48.83 -11.27
C GLU A 383 -20.03 -48.26 -10.05
N ILE A 384 -20.53 -48.62 -8.86
CA ILE A 384 -20.09 -48.17 -7.52
C ILE A 384 -18.71 -48.73 -7.18
#